data_AF-A0A973D3J5-F1
#
_entry.id   AF-A0A973D3J5-F1
#
_cell.length_a   1.000
_cell.length_b   1.000
_cell.length_c   1.000
_cell.angle_alpha   90.00
_cell.angle_beta   90.00
_cell.angle_gamma   90.00
#
_symmetry.space_group_name_H-M   'P 1'
#
loop_
_entity.id
_entity.type
_entity.pdbx_description
1 polymer ?
#
loop_
_entity_poly.entity_id
_entity_poly.type
_entity_poly.pdbx_seq_one_letter_code
_entity_poly.pdbx_strand_id
1 'polypeptide(L)' 'MSNICFIGGGNMATSLIGGLIAQGQAAESISGSDPNEAQRCQLEQTFSIRAFAYYDAAIKDA' A
#
# COMPACT_ATOMS: atom_id res chain seq x y z
N MET A 1 8.29 -5.50 -14.72
CA MET A 1 8.13 -5.60 -13.27
C MET A 1 6.67 -5.31 -12.98
N SER A 2 6.02 -6.08 -12.13
CA SER A 2 4.60 -5.92 -11.82
C SER A 2 4.49 -5.22 -10.47
N ASN A 3 3.81 -4.09 -10.42
CA ASN A 3 3.51 -3.42 -9.15
C ASN A 3 2.21 -4.00 -8.56
N ILE A 4 2.05 -3.85 -7.25
CA ILE A 4 0.92 -4.39 -6.48
C ILE A 4 0.17 -3.22 -5.86
N CYS A 5 -1.13 -3.11 -6.18
CA CYS A 5 -2.02 -2.11 -5.57
C CYS A 5 -2.99 -2.78 -4.59
N PHE A 6 -2.98 -2.33 -3.33
CA PHE A 6 -3.95 -2.72 -2.32
C PHE A 6 -5.11 -1.72 -2.26
N ILE A 7 -6.34 -2.19 -2.50
CA ILE A 7 -7.55 -1.38 -2.28
C ILE A 7 -8.09 -1.69 -0.89
N GLY A 8 -7.86 -0.77 0.04
CA GLY A 8 -8.10 -0.89 1.47
C GLY A 8 -6.79 -1.03 2.26
N GLY A 9 -6.68 -0.31 3.37
CA GLY A 9 -5.50 -0.23 4.24
C GLY A 9 -5.64 -0.95 5.59
N GLY A 10 -6.67 -1.76 5.77
CA GLY A 10 -6.92 -2.46 7.03
C GLY A 10 -5.92 -3.60 7.34
N ASN A 11 -6.17 -4.31 8.45
CA ASN A 11 -5.25 -5.33 9.02
C ASN A 11 -4.78 -6.41 8.04
N MET A 12 -5.62 -6.79 7.06
CA MET A 12 -5.23 -7.78 6.05
C MET A 12 -4.22 -7.20 5.06
N ALA A 13 -4.45 -5.98 4.57
CA ALA A 13 -3.54 -5.31 3.67
C ALA A 13 -2.18 -5.09 4.34
N THR A 14 -2.17 -4.58 5.58
CA THR A 14 -0.92 -4.36 6.33
C THR A 14 -0.15 -5.66 6.58
N SER A 15 -0.84 -6.77 6.89
CA SER A 15 -0.20 -8.08 7.06
C SER A 15 0.43 -8.59 5.76
N LEU A 16 -0.27 -8.44 4.62
CA LEU A 16 0.23 -8.86 3.31
C LEU A 16 1.39 -7.99 2.83
N ILE A 17 1.29 -6.66 2.97
CA ILE A 17 2.34 -5.71 2.62
C ILE A 17 3.60 -6.01 3.43
N GLY A 18 3.48 -6.19 4.75
CA GLY A 18 4.61 -6.56 5.60
C GLY A 18 5.26 -7.88 5.17
N GLY A 19 4.47 -8.88 4.82
CA GLY A 19 4.97 -10.17 4.31
C GLY A 19 5.72 -10.04 2.98
N LEU A 20 5.22 -9.22 2.05
CA LEU A 20 5.86 -8.97 0.75
C LEU A 20 7.19 -8.24 0.90
N ILE A 21 7.23 -7.19 1.73
CA ILE A 21 8.46 -6.44 2.02
C ILE A 21 9.49 -7.34 2.70
N ALA A 22 9.06 -8.17 3.66
CA ALA A 22 9.94 -9.15 4.31
C ALA A 22 10.51 -10.20 3.34
N GLN A 23 9.80 -10.49 2.24
CA GLN A 23 10.25 -11.37 1.15
C GLN A 23 11.10 -10.64 0.09
N GLY A 24 11.39 -9.34 0.27
CA GLY A 24 12.25 -8.56 -0.61
C GLY A 24 11.52 -7.83 -1.74
N GLN A 25 10.19 -7.68 -1.68
CA GLN A 25 9.50 -6.74 -2.57
C GLN A 25 9.87 -5.30 -2.19
N ALA A 26 10.16 -4.51 -3.22
CA ALA A 26 10.47 -3.09 -3.06
C ALA A 26 9.20 -2.33 -2.66
N ALA A 27 9.25 -1.52 -1.60
CA ALA A 27 8.10 -0.74 -1.15
C ALA A 27 7.56 0.18 -2.25
N GLU A 28 8.45 0.67 -3.13
CA GLU A 28 8.12 1.55 -4.25
C GLU A 28 7.30 0.86 -5.36
N SER A 29 7.27 -0.47 -5.36
CA SER A 29 6.44 -1.31 -6.25
C SER A 29 5.08 -1.67 -5.63
N ILE A 30 4.81 -1.18 -4.41
CA ILE A 30 3.56 -1.41 -3.71
C ILE A 30 2.87 -0.06 -3.53
N SER A 31 1.58 -0.02 -3.84
CA SER A 31 0.72 1.13 -3.58
C SER A 31 -0.53 0.71 -2.82
N GLY A 32 -1.15 1.64 -2.12
CA GLY A 32 -2.39 1.41 -1.39
C GLY A 32 -3.41 2.51 -1.64
N SER A 33 -4.70 2.22 -1.47
CA SER A 33 -5.71 3.25 -1.30
C SER A 33 -6.62 2.97 -0.12
N ASP A 34 -6.92 3.96 0.69
CA ASP A 34 -7.95 3.85 1.73
C ASP A 34 -8.64 5.22 1.91
N PRO A 35 -9.99 5.28 2.01
CA PRO A 35 -10.69 6.55 2.26
C PRO A 35 -10.34 7.16 3.62
N ASN A 36 -9.93 6.37 4.61
CA ASN A 36 -9.54 6.83 5.93
C ASN A 36 -8.08 7.31 5.95
N GLU A 37 -7.89 8.59 6.30
CA GLU A 37 -6.56 9.22 6.40
C GLU A 37 -5.63 8.53 7.39
N ALA A 38 -6.14 8.09 8.54
CA ALA A 38 -5.32 7.43 9.55
C ALA A 38 -4.71 6.12 9.01
N GLN A 39 -5.47 5.37 8.19
CA GLN A 39 -4.98 4.14 7.56
C GLN A 39 -3.91 4.46 6.51
N ARG A 40 -4.10 5.51 5.71
CA ARG A 40 -3.07 5.95 4.74
C ARG A 40 -1.78 6.34 5.43
N CYS A 41 -1.85 7.17 6.47
CA CYS A 41 -0.68 7.56 7.24
C CYS A 41 0.02 6.35 7.87
N GLN A 42 -0.75 5.39 8.40
CA GLN A 42 -0.18 4.16 8.95
C GLN A 42 0.56 3.35 7.89
N LEU A 43 -0.02 3.19 6.69
CA LEU A 43 0.62 2.48 5.58
C LEU A 43 1.95 3.13 5.16
N GLU A 44 1.94 4.44 4.99
CA GLU A 44 3.13 5.22 4.60
C GLU A 44 4.21 5.16 5.68
N GLN A 45 3.85 5.37 6.96
CA GLN A 45 4.81 5.38 8.06
C GLN A 45 5.40 4.01 8.38
N THR A 46 4.61 2.94 8.22
CA THR A 46 5.05 1.59 8.59
C THR A 46 5.84 0.91 7.47
N PHE A 47 5.45 1.13 6.22
CA PHE A 47 5.94 0.36 5.09
C PHE A 47 6.64 1.19 4.02
N SER A 48 6.62 2.52 4.13
CA SER A 48 7.18 3.44 3.13
C SER A 48 6.58 3.28 1.72
N ILE A 49 5.34 2.77 1.64
CA ILE A 49 4.59 2.66 0.38
C ILE A 49 3.84 3.96 0.09
N ARG A 50 3.40 4.17 -1.16
CA ARG A 50 2.51 5.30 -1.50
C ARG A 50 1.06 4.95 -1.20
N ALA A 51 0.33 5.82 -0.49
CA ALA A 51 -1.08 5.61 -0.18
C ALA A 51 -1.96 6.76 -0.71
N PHE A 52 -3.09 6.42 -1.32
CA PHE A 52 -4.00 7.38 -1.96
C PHE A 52 -5.40 7.34 -1.34
N ALA A 53 -6.12 8.46 -1.37
CA ALA A 53 -7.50 8.50 -0.87
C ALA A 53 -8.48 7.71 -1.76
N TYR A 54 -8.17 7.60 -3.05
CA TYR A 54 -9.02 6.98 -4.06
C TYR A 54 -8.25 5.92 -4.84
N TYR A 55 -8.97 4.87 -5.26
CA TYR A 55 -8.39 3.72 -5.94
C TYR A 55 -7.82 4.05 -7.33
N ASP A 56 -8.38 5.04 -8.02
CA ASP A 56 -7.97 5.41 -9.37
C ASP A 56 -6.55 5.98 -9.43
N ALA A 57 -6.14 6.72 -8.39
CA ALA A 57 -4.78 7.20 -8.24
C ALA A 57 -3.81 6.05 -7.90
N ALA A 58 -4.22 5.14 -7.02
CA ALA A 58 -3.39 4.01 -6.61
C ALA A 58 -3.15 2.99 -7.74
N ILE A 59 -4.16 2.76 -8.58
CA ILE A 59 -4.05 1.87 -9.76
C ILE A 59 -3.12 2.48 -10.82
N LYS A 60 -3.09 3.80 -11.01
CA LYS A 60 -2.17 4.43 -11.97
C LYS A 60 -0.71 4.36 -11.54
N ASP A 61 -0.48 4.22 -10.24
CA ASP A 61 0.84 4.16 -9.63
C ASP A 61 1.43 2.74 -9.62
N ALA A 62 0.56 1.72 -9.72
CA ALA A 62 0.94 0.32 -9.87
C ALA A 62 1.02 -0.06 -11.35
#